data_AF-A0A3A3G1Y7-F1
#
_entry.id   AF-A0A3A3G1Y7-F1
#
_cell.length_a   1.000
_cell.length_b   1.000
_cell.length_c   1.000
_cell.angle_alpha   90.00
_cell.angle_beta   90.00
_cell.angle_gamma   90.00
#
_symmetry.space_group_name_H-M   'P 1'
#
loop_
_entity.id
_entity.type
_entity.pdbx_description
1 polymer ?
#
loop_
_entity_poly.entity_id
_entity_poly.type
_entity_poly.pdbx_seq_one_letter_code
_entity_poly.pdbx_strand_id
1 'polypeptide(L)'
;MYAFGGRSFSIWNAATGARVYDSGDAFETITSTLAGTPGFDFTFNTGHDEYAFDGRSPNKGPEPEGVVLQRFGAKVYAFISLERVGGVMVYDVTAPAAPKHATYINTRTGATGDLGPEGLIVIPAAKSPNGKPLMVVANEISGTTRIFEIKLTY
;
A
#
# COMPACT_ATOMS: atom_id res chain seq x y z
N MET A 1 24.11 8.96 -7.69
CA MET A 1 23.44 9.26 -6.42
C MET A 1 22.69 8.00 -6.02
N TYR A 2 22.90 7.47 -4.81
CA TYR A 2 22.19 6.29 -4.32
C TYR A 2 21.24 6.75 -3.22
N ALA A 3 19.94 6.52 -3.38
CA ALA A 3 18.96 6.76 -2.35
C ALA A 3 18.59 5.41 -1.71
N PHE A 4 18.85 5.27 -0.41
CA PHE A 4 18.40 4.11 0.36
C PHE A 4 16.98 4.37 0.85
N GLY A 5 16.03 3.56 0.43
CA GLY A 5 14.63 3.59 0.84
C GLY A 5 13.95 2.29 0.43
N GLY A 6 12.88 1.91 1.13
CA GLY A 6 12.13 0.70 0.81
C GLY A 6 11.54 0.80 -0.59
N ARG A 7 11.57 -0.30 -1.35
CA ARG A 7 10.87 -0.45 -2.65
C ARG A 7 9.95 -1.67 -2.67
N SER A 8 10.04 -2.47 -1.62
CA SER A 8 9.44 -3.79 -1.49
C SER A 8 8.97 -4.00 -0.06
N PHE A 9 8.33 -5.13 0.19
CA PHE A 9 8.20 -5.68 1.54
C PHE A 9 8.87 -7.05 1.61
N SER A 10 9.41 -7.38 2.77
CA SER A 10 9.97 -8.69 3.04
C SER A 10 9.29 -9.31 4.27
N ILE A 11 9.14 -10.62 4.26
CA ILE A 11 8.68 -11.37 5.42
C ILE A 11 9.88 -12.13 6.00
N TRP A 12 10.05 -12.05 7.31
CA TRP A 12 11.15 -12.68 8.03
C TRP A 12 10.60 -13.67 9.04
N ASN A 13 11.29 -14.80 9.21
CA ASN A 13 11.01 -15.73 10.28
C ASN A 13 11.57 -15.17 11.59
N ALA A 14 10.70 -14.80 12.53
CA ALA A 14 11.10 -14.14 13.77
C ALA A 14 11.99 -15.00 14.69
N ALA A 15 11.90 -16.33 14.61
CA ALA A 15 12.70 -17.23 15.45
C ALA A 15 14.11 -17.46 14.92
N THR A 16 14.29 -17.43 13.59
CA THR A 16 15.56 -17.78 12.93
C THR A 16 16.26 -16.58 12.29
N GLY A 17 15.55 -15.47 12.08
CA GLY A 17 16.06 -14.33 11.32
C GLY A 17 16.19 -14.60 9.82
N ALA A 18 15.70 -15.73 9.30
CA ALA A 18 15.75 -16.03 7.88
C ALA A 18 14.71 -15.23 7.09
N ARG A 19 15.09 -14.67 5.94
CA ARG A 19 14.15 -14.05 5.00
C ARG A 19 13.31 -15.14 4.33
N VAL A 20 12.00 -15.07 4.50
CA VAL A 20 11.01 -16.03 3.97
C VAL A 20 10.52 -15.60 2.60
N TYR A 21 10.34 -14.30 2.40
CA TYR A 21 9.84 -13.72 1.15
C TYR A 21 10.38 -12.30 0.97
N ASP A 22 10.53 -11.90 -0.28
CA ASP A 22 10.80 -10.53 -0.70
C ASP A 22 9.95 -10.22 -1.93
N SER A 23 9.23 -9.10 -1.93
CA SER A 23 8.37 -8.76 -3.07
C SER A 23 9.13 -8.26 -4.29
N GLY A 24 10.44 -7.98 -4.17
CA GLY A 24 11.21 -7.40 -5.27
C GLY A 24 10.57 -6.12 -5.81
N ASP A 25 10.41 -6.05 -7.12
CA ASP A 25 9.84 -4.94 -7.88
C ASP A 25 8.31 -5.02 -8.06
N ALA A 26 7.62 -5.83 -7.26
CA ALA A 26 6.17 -6.04 -7.42
C ALA A 26 5.37 -4.73 -7.33
N PHE A 27 5.78 -3.78 -6.49
CA PHE A 27 5.09 -2.49 -6.36
C PHE A 27 5.21 -1.66 -7.63
N GLU A 28 6.42 -1.54 -8.21
CA GLU A 28 6.63 -0.88 -9.49
C GLU A 28 5.90 -1.60 -10.64
N THR A 29 5.89 -2.93 -10.65
CA THR A 29 5.17 -3.71 -11.67
C THR A 29 3.66 -3.46 -11.61
N ILE A 30 3.08 -3.44 -10.40
CA ILE A 30 1.65 -3.18 -10.22
C ILE A 30 1.31 -1.73 -10.60
N THR A 31 2.08 -0.77 -10.08
CA THR A 31 1.81 0.66 -10.32
C THR A 31 2.02 1.04 -11.78
N SER A 32 3.03 0.51 -12.46
CA SER A 32 3.21 0.72 -13.91
C SER A 32 2.05 0.15 -14.74
N THR A 33 1.52 -1.02 -14.36
CA THR A 33 0.38 -1.65 -15.05
C THR A 33 -0.91 -0.83 -14.90
N LEU A 34 -1.08 -0.18 -13.74
CA LEU A 34 -2.31 0.55 -13.41
C LEU A 34 -2.27 2.04 -13.77
N ALA A 35 -1.08 2.64 -13.88
CA ALA A 35 -0.91 4.06 -14.17
C ALA A 35 -1.70 4.48 -15.43
N GLY A 36 -2.61 5.46 -15.28
CA GLY A 36 -3.44 6.00 -16.36
C GLY A 36 -4.59 5.08 -16.81
N THR A 37 -4.78 3.92 -16.21
CA THR A 37 -5.94 3.06 -16.48
C THR A 37 -7.21 3.59 -15.79
N PRO A 38 -8.42 3.20 -16.23
CA PRO A 38 -9.65 3.66 -15.59
C PRO A 38 -9.66 3.39 -14.07
N GLY A 39 -9.83 4.45 -13.28
CA GLY A 39 -9.78 4.40 -11.81
C GLY A 39 -8.42 4.71 -11.18
N PHE A 40 -7.37 4.92 -11.99
CA PHE A 40 -6.01 5.20 -11.53
C PHE A 40 -5.41 6.40 -12.26
N ASP A 41 -5.62 7.59 -11.70
CA ASP A 41 -5.12 8.85 -12.23
C ASP A 41 -3.78 9.25 -11.58
N PHE A 42 -2.73 8.51 -11.97
CA PHE A 42 -1.34 8.76 -11.62
C PHE A 42 -0.42 8.29 -12.75
N THR A 43 0.78 8.85 -12.80
CA THR A 43 1.84 8.40 -13.71
C THR A 43 2.82 7.48 -12.98
N PHE A 44 3.46 6.57 -13.71
CA PHE A 44 4.40 5.61 -13.13
C PHE A 44 5.49 6.32 -12.32
N ASN A 45 5.76 5.83 -11.10
CA ASN A 45 6.79 6.37 -10.18
C ASN A 45 6.77 7.91 -10.05
N THR A 46 5.58 8.51 -10.00
CA THR A 46 5.41 9.93 -9.69
C THR A 46 5.63 10.22 -8.19
N GLY A 47 6.06 11.43 -7.86
CA GLY A 47 6.10 11.94 -6.50
C GLY A 47 4.73 12.28 -5.91
N HIS A 48 4.75 12.85 -4.70
CA HIS A 48 3.55 13.30 -3.98
C HIS A 48 3.19 14.75 -4.31
N ASP A 49 4.18 15.60 -4.58
CA ASP A 49 4.07 17.02 -4.93
C ASP A 49 4.02 17.27 -6.45
N GLU A 50 4.17 16.21 -7.24
CA GLU A 50 4.17 16.25 -8.69
C GLU A 50 3.24 15.21 -9.30
N TYR A 51 2.83 15.49 -10.54
CA TYR A 51 2.23 14.54 -11.45
C TYR A 51 3.14 14.39 -12.66
N ALA A 52 4.28 13.73 -12.45
CA ALA A 52 5.34 13.60 -13.43
C ALA A 52 5.68 12.13 -13.64
N PHE A 53 5.81 11.74 -14.91
CA PHE A 53 6.21 10.39 -15.26
C PHE A 53 7.64 10.14 -14.78
N ASP A 54 7.80 9.10 -13.98
CA ASP A 54 9.07 8.49 -13.58
C ASP A 54 10.03 9.36 -12.75
N GLY A 55 9.51 10.35 -12.03
CA GLY A 55 10.30 11.22 -11.15
C GLY A 55 10.97 10.51 -9.97
N ARG A 56 10.47 9.34 -9.56
CA ARG A 56 10.96 8.59 -8.37
C ARG A 56 11.82 7.39 -8.66
N SER A 57 11.91 6.88 -9.90
CA SER A 57 12.85 5.79 -10.23
C SER A 57 14.31 6.11 -9.89
N PRO A 58 14.86 7.30 -10.22
CA PRO A 58 16.22 7.67 -9.81
C PRO A 58 16.34 7.95 -8.30
N ASN A 59 15.21 7.96 -7.58
CA ASN A 59 15.11 8.11 -6.14
C ASN A 59 14.78 6.76 -5.49
N LYS A 60 13.79 6.70 -4.59
CA LYS A 60 13.42 5.50 -3.83
C LYS A 60 12.13 4.82 -4.34
N GLY A 61 11.66 5.16 -5.53
CA GLY A 61 10.51 4.51 -6.16
C GLY A 61 9.19 4.76 -5.40
N PRO A 62 8.36 3.72 -5.18
CA PRO A 62 7.04 3.85 -4.53
C PRO A 62 7.07 4.22 -3.05
N GLU A 63 8.13 3.87 -2.32
CA GLU A 63 8.35 4.11 -0.88
C GLU A 63 7.23 3.60 0.03
N PRO A 64 7.27 2.32 0.42
CA PRO A 64 6.39 1.80 1.46
C PRO A 64 6.80 2.36 2.83
N GLU A 65 5.86 2.96 3.56
CA GLU A 65 6.13 3.60 4.87
C GLU A 65 5.44 2.86 6.03
N GLY A 66 4.20 2.41 5.85
CA GLY A 66 3.40 1.74 6.87
C GLY A 66 3.03 0.32 6.50
N VAL A 67 2.99 -0.58 7.47
CA VAL A 67 2.41 -1.92 7.32
C VAL A 67 1.50 -2.26 8.49
N VAL A 68 0.29 -2.74 8.18
CA VAL A 68 -0.67 -3.27 9.15
C VAL A 68 -1.05 -4.69 8.76
N LEU A 69 -0.99 -5.61 9.71
CA LEU A 69 -1.54 -6.96 9.54
C LEU A 69 -2.93 -7.02 10.16
N GLN A 70 -3.89 -7.59 9.43
CA GLN A 70 -5.21 -7.88 9.96
C GLN A 70 -5.67 -9.28 9.55
N ARG A 71 -6.24 -10.00 10.52
CA ARG A 71 -6.85 -11.31 10.29
C ARG A 71 -8.34 -11.17 10.01
N PHE A 72 -8.81 -11.86 8.97
CA PHE A 72 -10.23 -12.05 8.65
C PHE A 72 -10.49 -13.56 8.50
N GLY A 73 -11.13 -14.15 9.51
CA GLY A 73 -11.29 -15.61 9.59
C GLY A 73 -9.94 -16.34 9.61
N ALA A 74 -9.72 -17.24 8.65
CA ALA A 74 -8.46 -17.96 8.50
C ALA A 74 -7.38 -17.16 7.75
N LYS A 75 -7.76 -16.08 7.07
CA LYS A 75 -6.86 -15.30 6.21
C LYS A 75 -6.16 -14.19 6.98
N VAL A 76 -4.89 -13.97 6.69
CA VAL A 76 -4.10 -12.83 7.20
C VAL A 76 -3.75 -11.94 6.02
N TYR A 77 -4.08 -10.66 6.13
CA TYR A 77 -3.77 -9.66 5.11
C TYR A 77 -2.76 -8.65 5.63
N ALA A 78 -1.84 -8.26 4.75
CA ALA A 78 -0.96 -7.12 4.93
C ALA A 78 -1.47 -5.93 4.11
N PHE A 79 -1.63 -4.80 4.77
CA PHE A 79 -1.95 -3.51 4.18
C PHE A 79 -0.69 -2.66 4.26
N ILE A 80 -0.18 -2.20 3.12
CA ILE A 80 1.12 -1.52 3.02
C ILE A 80 0.90 -0.18 2.33
N SER A 81 1.10 0.92 3.05
CA SER A 81 0.94 2.28 2.50
C SER A 81 2.15 2.68 1.67
N LEU A 82 1.93 3.32 0.51
CA LEU A 82 2.97 3.85 -0.35
C LEU A 82 2.94 5.37 -0.30
N GLU A 83 3.98 6.01 0.23
CA GLU A 83 4.01 7.47 0.44
C GLU A 83 4.00 8.23 -0.88
N ARG A 84 4.82 7.83 -1.86
CA ARG A 84 5.05 8.64 -3.07
C ARG A 84 3.92 8.54 -4.08
N VAL A 85 3.84 7.42 -4.79
CA VAL A 85 2.78 7.20 -5.77
C VAL A 85 1.40 7.20 -5.10
N GLY A 86 1.35 7.00 -3.78
CA GLY A 86 0.13 7.03 -2.98
C GLY A 86 -0.53 5.66 -2.87
N GLY A 87 -1.61 5.61 -2.10
CA GLY A 87 -2.42 4.41 -1.96
C GLY A 87 -1.88 3.34 -1.01
N VAL A 88 -2.59 2.21 -0.99
CA VAL A 88 -2.34 1.07 -0.10
C VAL A 88 -2.35 -0.21 -0.92
N MET A 89 -1.23 -0.93 -0.89
CA MET A 89 -1.09 -2.29 -1.40
C MET A 89 -1.70 -3.28 -0.41
N VAL A 90 -2.49 -4.23 -0.89
CA VAL A 90 -3.11 -5.27 -0.06
C VAL A 90 -2.67 -6.64 -0.54
N TYR A 91 -2.12 -7.44 0.38
CA TYR A 91 -1.65 -8.80 0.11
C TYR A 91 -2.30 -9.80 1.07
N ASP A 92 -2.76 -10.94 0.56
CA ASP A 92 -3.01 -12.14 1.37
C ASP A 92 -1.65 -12.76 1.71
N VAL A 93 -1.27 -12.72 2.99
CA VAL A 93 -0.01 -13.25 3.54
C VAL A 93 -0.23 -14.50 4.39
N THR A 94 -1.39 -15.16 4.24
CA THR A 94 -1.73 -16.39 4.97
C THR A 94 -0.67 -17.48 4.77
N ALA A 95 -0.10 -17.55 3.57
CA ALA A 95 1.08 -18.36 3.26
C ALA A 95 2.31 -17.42 3.16
N PRO A 96 3.13 -17.28 4.22
CA PRO A 96 4.18 -16.26 4.26
C PRO A 96 5.27 -16.41 3.19
N ALA A 97 5.47 -17.62 2.66
CA ALA A 97 6.41 -17.89 1.57
C ALA A 97 5.84 -17.66 0.17
N ALA A 98 4.52 -17.43 0.06
CA ALA A 98 3.85 -17.14 -1.21
C ALA A 98 2.70 -16.13 -1.02
N PRO A 99 2.99 -14.87 -0.59
CA PRO A 99 2.00 -13.80 -0.57
C PRO A 99 1.33 -13.61 -1.92
N LYS A 100 0.03 -13.28 -1.91
CA LYS A 100 -0.73 -12.99 -3.13
C LYS A 100 -1.24 -11.56 -3.10
N HIS A 101 -0.96 -10.81 -4.15
CA HIS A 101 -1.55 -9.49 -4.32
C HIS A 101 -3.08 -9.62 -4.42
N ALA A 102 -3.79 -8.90 -3.56
CA ALA A 102 -5.26 -8.92 -3.51
C ALA A 102 -5.83 -7.72 -4.25
N THR A 103 -5.33 -6.52 -3.93
CA THR A 103 -5.74 -5.28 -4.61
C THR A 103 -4.75 -4.16 -4.29
N TYR A 104 -4.85 -3.08 -5.07
CA TYR A 104 -4.21 -1.80 -4.81
C TYR A 104 -5.28 -0.72 -4.80
N ILE A 105 -5.34 0.04 -3.70
CA ILE A 105 -6.31 1.13 -3.53
C ILE A 105 -5.54 2.43 -3.64
N ASN A 106 -5.87 3.27 -4.61
CA ASN A 106 -5.33 4.62 -4.72
C ASN A 106 -6.44 5.59 -5.10
N THR A 107 -6.60 6.63 -4.29
CA THR A 107 -7.63 7.66 -4.42
C THR A 107 -7.06 9.02 -4.84
N ARG A 108 -5.78 9.06 -5.27
CA ARG A 108 -5.20 10.24 -5.89
C ARG A 108 -5.82 10.51 -7.26
N THR A 109 -5.83 11.79 -7.63
CA THR A 109 -6.25 12.28 -8.94
C THR A 109 -5.27 13.36 -9.39
N GLY A 110 -4.30 12.99 -10.22
CA GLY A 110 -3.30 13.94 -10.64
C GLY A 110 -2.31 14.25 -9.52
N ALA A 111 -2.12 15.55 -9.30
CA ALA A 111 -1.43 16.12 -8.13
C ALA A 111 -2.41 16.51 -7.01
N THR A 112 -3.61 15.92 -6.98
CA THR A 112 -4.66 16.19 -5.98
C THR A 112 -5.26 14.89 -5.43
N GLY A 113 -6.26 14.99 -4.56
CA GLY A 113 -6.88 13.84 -3.90
C GLY A 113 -6.17 13.48 -2.60
N ASP A 114 -5.97 12.18 -2.35
CA ASP A 114 -5.22 11.70 -1.20
C ASP A 114 -3.74 11.47 -1.56
N LEU A 115 -2.83 12.15 -0.86
CA LEU A 115 -1.39 12.18 -1.16
C LEU A 115 -0.54 11.99 0.11
N GLY A 116 0.53 11.20 0.00
CA GLY A 116 1.41 10.89 1.13
C GLY A 116 0.77 10.07 2.25
N PRO A 117 0.29 8.83 1.99
CA PRO A 117 -0.12 7.92 3.05
C PRO A 117 1.01 7.62 4.07
N GLU A 118 0.83 8.07 5.31
CA GLU A 118 1.78 7.86 6.42
C GLU A 118 1.16 7.00 7.52
N GLY A 119 -0.02 7.42 7.99
CA GLY A 119 -0.77 6.69 9.02
C GLY A 119 -1.70 5.66 8.40
N LEU A 120 -1.63 4.42 8.87
CA LEU A 120 -2.51 3.34 8.43
C LEU A 120 -3.00 2.54 9.64
N ILE A 121 -4.32 2.38 9.79
CA ILE A 121 -4.92 1.49 10.78
C ILE A 121 -6.05 0.67 10.16
N VAL A 122 -6.24 -0.55 10.67
CA VAL A 122 -7.39 -1.39 10.34
C VAL A 122 -8.19 -1.64 11.60
N ILE A 123 -9.48 -1.33 11.55
CA ILE A 123 -10.43 -1.45 12.66
C ILE A 123 -11.27 -2.71 12.40
N PRO A 124 -11.19 -3.75 13.25
CA PRO A 124 -12.03 -4.93 13.11
C PRO A 124 -13.52 -4.59 13.23
N ALA A 125 -14.37 -5.39 12.58
CA ALA A 125 -15.84 -5.24 12.60
C ALA A 125 -16.40 -5.07 14.02
N ALA A 126 -15.91 -5.87 14.99
CA ALA A 126 -16.36 -5.82 16.38
C ALA A 126 -16.07 -4.50 17.12
N LYS A 127 -15.15 -3.68 16.59
CA LYS A 127 -14.78 -2.36 17.13
C LYS A 127 -15.25 -1.20 16.24
N SER A 128 -15.96 -1.50 15.15
CA SER A 128 -16.43 -0.51 14.19
C SER A 128 -17.86 -0.06 14.50
N PRO A 129 -18.23 1.20 14.25
CA PRO A 129 -19.57 1.71 14.53
C PRO A 129 -20.66 1.12 13.62
N ASN A 130 -20.29 0.61 12.44
CA ASN A 130 -21.21 0.02 11.46
C ASN A 130 -21.14 -1.52 11.41
N GLY A 131 -20.38 -2.15 12.31
CA GLY A 131 -20.18 -3.61 12.34
C GLY A 131 -19.43 -4.16 11.11
N LYS A 132 -18.72 -3.31 10.35
CA LYS A 132 -17.92 -3.69 9.18
C LYS A 132 -16.44 -3.37 9.43
N PRO A 133 -15.50 -4.20 8.96
CA PRO A 133 -14.10 -3.87 9.08
C PRO A 133 -13.77 -2.60 8.28
N LEU A 134 -13.02 -1.68 8.88
CA LEU A 134 -12.66 -0.40 8.29
C LEU A 134 -11.13 -0.28 8.15
N MET A 135 -10.66 0.39 7.10
CA MET A 135 -9.28 0.85 6.97
C MET A 135 -9.27 2.37 7.00
N VAL A 136 -8.43 2.96 7.85
CA VAL A 136 -8.25 4.41 7.93
C VAL A 136 -6.84 4.75 7.49
N VAL A 137 -6.74 5.71 6.56
CA VAL A 137 -5.48 6.17 5.98
C VAL A 137 -5.36 7.68 6.22
N ALA A 138 -4.28 8.10 6.87
CA ALA A 138 -3.91 9.49 7.03
C ALA A 138 -2.91 9.87 5.94
N ASN A 139 -3.27 10.87 5.14
CA ASN A 139 -2.51 11.35 4.00
C ASN A 139 -1.90 12.70 4.38
N GLU A 140 -0.62 12.71 4.72
CA GLU A 140 0.06 13.87 5.30
C GLU A 140 0.13 15.03 4.32
N ILE A 141 0.47 14.76 3.06
CA ILE A 141 0.71 15.78 2.03
C ILE A 141 -0.59 16.48 1.63
N SER A 142 -1.69 15.74 1.50
CA SER A 142 -3.01 16.33 1.22
C SER A 142 -3.75 16.82 2.46
N GLY A 143 -3.28 16.49 3.67
CA GLY A 143 -3.96 16.80 4.93
C GLY A 143 -5.31 16.09 5.10
N THR A 144 -5.53 14.98 4.39
CA THR A 144 -6.80 14.24 4.38
C THR A 144 -6.74 12.97 5.21
N THR A 145 -7.87 12.57 5.79
CA THR A 145 -8.04 11.22 6.38
C THR A 145 -9.16 10.51 5.65
N ARG A 146 -8.86 9.36 5.04
CA ARG A 146 -9.82 8.55 4.29
C ARG A 146 -10.17 7.29 5.08
N ILE A 147 -11.47 6.96 5.10
CA ILE A 147 -11.98 5.71 5.70
C ILE A 147 -12.55 4.86 4.58
N PHE A 148 -12.12 3.61 4.51
CA PHE A 148 -12.61 2.60 3.58
C PHE A 148 -13.33 1.49 4.35
N GLU A 149 -14.48 1.06 3.85
CA GLU A 149 -15.09 -0.20 4.28
C GLU A 149 -14.41 -1.37 3.54
N ILE A 150 -13.95 -2.38 4.29
CA ILE A 150 -13.35 -3.58 3.71
C ILE A 150 -14.49 -4.57 3.41
N LYS A 151 -14.72 -4.81 2.12
CA LYS A 151 -15.68 -5.83 1.66
C LYS A 151 -15.00 -7.19 1.60
N LEU A 152 -15.35 -8.07 2.53
CA LEU A 152 -14.88 -9.45 2.55
C LEU A 152 -15.73 -10.30 1.60
N THR A 153 -15.09 -10.93 0.62
CA THR A 153 -15.68 -11.99 -0.19
C THR A 153 -15.23 -13.34 0.38
N TYR A 154 -16.20 -14.21 0.70
CA TYR A 154 -15.95 -15.55 1.24
C TYR A 154 -16.18 -16.61 0.18
#